data_AF-A0A556VBH8-F1
#
_entry.id   AF-A0A556VBH8-F1
#
_cell.length_a   1.000
_cell.length_b   1.000
_cell.length_c   1.000
_cell.angle_alpha   90.00
_cell.angle_beta   90.00
_cell.angle_gamma   90.00
#
_symmetry.space_group_name_H-M   'P 1'
#
loop_
_entity.id
_entity.type
_entity.pdbx_description
1 polymer ?
#
loop_
_entity_poly.entity_id
_entity_poly.type
_entity_poly.pdbx_seq_one_letter_code
_entity_poly.pdbx_strand_id
1 'polypeptide(L)'
;MFKKQSGVIGMCTVNYRVAYGLLVRRGPDKKAELVLLDHGLYEHLSKSDRAALCQLWRSIILRDEAAMKKYSNDLGVKDYFLFCEMLLQRPINMRQLGLGNILSHEETSYMRSMAAQRFDTIMEVLKALPRPMLLVFRNINTVRSINVALGAPVDRYGLMAKSAVRGWGKARADESRFLPRVTLYRWIWSFWEDVKFECALRSEMMMMSVTRCILQLLSYCGIVALDQDVYQYLK
;
A
#
# COMPACT_ATOMS: atom_id res chain seq x y z
N MET A 1 25.29 20.27 -3.26
CA MET A 1 25.54 19.25 -2.21
C MET A 1 24.38 18.25 -2.21
N PHE A 2 24.39 17.27 -3.12
CA PHE A 2 23.32 16.27 -3.23
C PHE A 2 23.57 15.15 -2.22
N LYS A 3 22.88 15.20 -1.08
CA LYS A 3 22.97 14.16 -0.05
C LYS A 3 22.31 12.90 -0.59
N LYS A 4 23.07 11.80 -0.66
CA LYS A 4 22.62 10.45 -1.00
C LYS A 4 21.45 10.07 -0.07
N GLN A 5 20.22 10.17 -0.54
CA GLN A 5 19.05 9.66 0.18
C GLN A 5 18.61 8.36 -0.49
N SER A 6 19.21 7.27 -0.02
CA SER A 6 18.69 5.92 -0.21
C SER A 6 17.39 5.81 0.57
N GLY A 7 16.28 6.28 -0.01
CA GLY A 7 14.98 6.29 0.62
C GLY A 7 13.92 5.97 -0.43
N VAL A 8 13.30 4.80 -0.28
CA VAL A 8 12.02 4.46 -0.93
C VAL A 8 11.12 5.69 -0.89
N ILE A 9 10.46 6.01 -2.00
CA ILE A 9 9.40 7.03 -2.08
C ILE A 9 8.36 6.66 -1.02
N GLY A 10 8.54 7.23 0.17
CA GLY A 10 7.95 6.72 1.39
C GLY A 10 6.70 7.52 1.70
N MET A 11 5.53 6.93 1.48
CA MET A 11 4.24 7.43 1.98
C MET A 11 4.16 7.50 3.52
N CYS A 12 5.25 7.25 4.25
CA CYS A 12 5.29 7.33 5.71
C CYS A 12 6.61 7.93 6.24
N THR A 13 7.45 8.53 5.38
CA THR A 13 8.63 9.28 5.84
C THR A 13 8.24 10.70 6.25
N VAL A 14 8.99 11.29 7.18
CA VAL A 14 8.77 12.61 7.81
C VAL A 14 8.48 13.74 6.81
N ASN A 15 8.91 13.56 5.56
CA ASN A 15 8.56 14.37 4.40
C ASN A 15 7.97 13.45 3.32
N TYR A 16 6.76 13.77 2.85
CA TYR A 16 6.25 13.18 1.60
C TYR A 16 6.91 13.95 0.46
N ARG A 17 7.73 13.24 -0.33
CA ARG A 17 8.38 13.82 -1.51
C ARG A 17 7.50 13.54 -2.71
N VAL A 18 6.84 14.58 -3.22
CA VAL A 18 6.32 14.53 -4.58
C VAL A 18 7.49 14.86 -5.50
N ALA A 19 7.95 13.88 -6.25
CA ALA A 19 9.02 14.06 -7.23
C ALA A 19 8.42 14.07 -8.64
N TYR A 20 8.58 15.17 -9.37
CA TYR A 20 8.10 15.30 -10.75
C TYR A 20 9.22 15.07 -11.78
N GLY A 21 10.48 15.16 -11.35
CA GLY A 21 11.66 14.91 -12.18
C GLY A 21 12.52 13.83 -11.55
N LEU A 22 12.53 12.66 -12.18
CA LEU A 22 13.39 11.53 -11.81
C LEU A 22 14.31 11.21 -12.98
N LEU A 23 15.60 11.09 -12.70
CA LEU A 23 16.58 10.64 -13.68
C LEU A 23 17.27 9.39 -13.16
N VAL A 24 17.28 8.33 -13.96
CA VAL A 24 18.06 7.13 -13.67
C VAL A 24 19.42 7.30 -14.35
N ARG A 25 20.49 7.21 -13.56
CA ARG A 25 21.86 7.20 -14.08
C ARG A 25 22.63 6.01 -13.53
N ARG A 26 23.73 5.67 -14.19
CA ARG A 26 24.69 4.71 -13.63
C ARG A 26 25.55 5.41 -12.58
N GLY A 27 25.58 4.84 -11.38
CA GLY A 27 26.43 5.30 -10.29
C GLY A 27 27.90 4.92 -10.50
N PRO A 28 28.82 5.51 -9.71
CA PRO A 28 30.25 5.17 -9.73
C PRO A 28 30.51 3.69 -9.38
N ASP A 29 29.60 3.08 -8.62
CA ASP A 29 29.61 1.67 -8.22
C ASP A 29 28.99 0.73 -9.27
N LYS A 30 28.74 1.23 -10.48
CA LYS A 30 28.04 0.55 -11.58
C LYS A 30 26.59 0.17 -11.28
N LYS A 31 26.00 0.58 -10.15
CA LYS A 31 24.58 0.35 -9.83
C LYS A 31 23.71 1.46 -10.40
N ALA A 32 22.41 1.20 -10.53
CA ALA A 32 21.46 2.24 -10.90
C ALA A 32 21.26 3.22 -9.74
N GLU A 33 21.41 4.52 -10.02
CA GLU A 33 21.12 5.61 -9.09
C GLU A 33 19.87 6.36 -9.57
N LEU A 34 18.96 6.63 -8.63
CA LEU A 34 17.80 7.48 -8.87
C LEU A 34 18.13 8.90 -8.39
N VAL A 35 18.13 9.85 -9.31
CA VAL A 35 18.38 11.28 -9.04
C VAL A 35 17.05 12.03 -9.05
N LEU A 36 16.73 12.66 -7.92
CA LEU A 36 15.57 13.52 -7.73
C LEU A 36 15.93 14.93 -8.18
N LEU A 37 15.34 15.39 -9.29
CA LEU A 37 15.58 16.71 -9.86
C LEU A 37 14.55 17.71 -9.32
N ASP A 38 13.27 17.43 -9.55
CA ASP A 38 12.18 18.27 -9.07
C ASP A 38 11.53 17.63 -7.84
N HIS A 39 11.62 18.36 -6.73
CA HIS A 39 11.06 18.00 -5.43
C HIS A 39 10.30 19.17 -4.79
N GLY A 40 9.82 20.15 -5.56
CA GLY A 40 9.31 21.42 -5.01
C GLY A 40 8.02 21.32 -4.18
N LEU A 41 7.25 20.25 -4.30
CA LEU A 41 5.95 20.08 -3.63
C LEU A 41 6.06 19.21 -2.38
N TYR A 42 6.75 19.74 -1.37
CA TYR A 42 6.73 19.15 -0.03
C TYR A 42 5.48 19.58 0.73
N GLU A 43 4.81 18.59 1.30
CA GLU A 43 3.76 18.82 2.28
C GLU A 43 3.93 17.84 3.42
N HIS A 44 3.52 18.27 4.61
CA HIS A 44 3.64 17.48 5.82
C HIS A 44 2.26 16.98 6.24
N LEU A 45 2.10 15.66 6.33
CA LEU A 45 1.01 15.10 7.12
C LEU A 45 1.34 15.24 8.61
N SER A 46 0.31 15.54 9.40
CA SER A 46 0.41 15.49 10.85
C SER A 46 0.85 14.10 11.31
N LYS A 47 1.41 14.00 12.53
CA LYS A 47 1.85 12.71 13.07
C LYS A 47 0.69 11.71 13.17
N SER A 48 -0.49 12.17 13.58
CA SER A 48 -1.71 11.36 13.69
C SER A 48 -2.18 10.87 12.33
N ASP A 49 -2.28 11.76 11.34
CA ASP A 49 -2.78 11.39 10.00
C ASP A 49 -1.82 10.41 9.32
N ARG A 50 -0.52 10.64 9.48
CA ARG A 50 0.50 9.69 8.99
C ARG A 50 0.35 8.33 9.66
N ALA A 51 0.17 8.28 10.98
CA ALA A 51 0.00 7.01 11.68
C ALA A 51 -1.29 6.30 11.24
N ALA A 52 -2.40 7.03 11.12
CA ALA A 52 -3.67 6.50 10.63
C ALA A 52 -3.53 5.95 9.20
N LEU A 53 -2.88 6.70 8.29
CA LEU A 53 -2.63 6.25 6.93
C LEU A 53 -1.76 4.98 6.90
N CYS A 54 -0.65 4.94 7.66
CA CYS A 54 0.21 3.76 7.66
C CYS A 54 -0.53 2.52 8.18
N GLN A 55 -1.36 2.69 9.22
CA GLN A 55 -2.16 1.60 9.77
C GLN A 55 -3.30 1.20 8.84
N LEU A 56 -3.91 2.13 8.12
CA LEU A 56 -4.91 1.85 7.10
C LEU A 56 -4.35 0.96 5.99
N TRP A 57 -3.15 1.26 5.46
CA TRP A 57 -2.47 0.40 4.49
C TRP A 57 -2.24 -1.02 5.03
N ARG A 58 -1.80 -1.14 6.28
CA ARG A 58 -1.63 -2.44 6.95
C ARG A 58 -2.97 -3.17 7.03
N SER A 59 -4.03 -2.51 7.47
CA SER A 59 -5.37 -3.10 7.64
C SER A 59 -5.99 -3.55 6.32
N ILE A 60 -5.79 -2.80 5.24
CA ILE A 60 -6.25 -3.18 3.90
C ILE A 60 -5.61 -4.49 3.44
N ILE A 61 -4.29 -4.63 3.60
CA ILE A 61 -3.57 -5.84 3.19
C ILE A 61 -3.91 -7.03 4.09
N LEU A 62 -4.11 -6.80 5.39
CA LEU A 62 -4.50 -7.84 6.35
C LEU A 62 -6.01 -8.14 6.34
N ARG A 63 -6.81 -7.48 5.50
CA ARG A 63 -8.28 -7.62 5.44
C ARG A 63 -8.97 -7.39 6.78
N ASP A 64 -8.41 -6.53 7.63
CA ASP A 64 -8.97 -6.18 8.93
C ASP A 64 -10.00 -5.06 8.77
N GLU A 65 -11.26 -5.45 8.60
CA GLU A 65 -12.38 -4.53 8.36
C GLU A 65 -12.59 -3.53 9.49
N ALA A 66 -12.54 -4.01 10.74
CA ALA A 66 -12.72 -3.16 11.91
C ALA A 66 -11.63 -2.08 11.98
N ALA A 67 -10.38 -2.46 11.70
CA ALA A 67 -9.27 -1.52 11.66
C ALA A 67 -9.33 -0.59 10.44
N MET A 68 -9.76 -1.07 9.26
CA MET A 68 -9.98 -0.21 8.09
C MET A 68 -11.00 0.90 8.40
N LYS A 69 -12.13 0.54 9.02
CA LYS A 69 -13.16 1.50 9.45
C LYS A 69 -12.62 2.50 10.46
N LYS A 70 -11.87 2.02 11.46
CA LYS A 70 -11.25 2.87 12.48
C LYS A 70 -10.30 3.89 11.86
N TYR A 71 -9.30 3.45 11.11
CA TYR A 71 -8.25 4.33 10.60
C TYR A 71 -8.72 5.22 9.44
N SER A 72 -9.78 4.84 8.72
CA SER A 72 -10.47 5.74 7.81
C SER A 72 -11.16 6.88 8.55
N ASN A 73 -11.82 6.57 9.66
CA ASN A 73 -12.47 7.58 10.51
C ASN A 73 -11.44 8.51 11.17
N ASP A 74 -10.28 7.99 11.58
CA ASP A 74 -9.17 8.80 12.10
C ASP A 74 -8.64 9.80 11.04
N LEU A 75 -8.82 9.51 9.75
CA LEU A 75 -8.54 10.41 8.63
C LEU A 75 -9.75 11.27 8.22
N GLY A 76 -10.82 11.27 9.00
CA GLY A 76 -12.04 12.05 8.76
C GLY A 76 -13.05 11.41 7.82
N VAL A 77 -12.80 10.18 7.33
CA VAL A 77 -13.64 9.54 6.30
C VAL A 77 -14.54 8.45 6.87
N LYS A 78 -15.86 8.61 6.69
CA LYS A 78 -16.88 7.65 7.16
C LYS A 78 -17.05 6.45 6.23
N ASP A 79 -17.09 6.69 4.91
CA ASP A 79 -17.17 5.61 3.91
C ASP A 79 -15.77 5.00 3.72
N TYR A 80 -15.39 4.14 4.67
CA TYR A 80 -14.08 3.48 4.65
C TYR A 80 -13.90 2.62 3.40
N PHE A 81 -14.96 2.00 2.90
CA PHE A 81 -14.88 1.09 1.77
C PHE A 81 -14.52 1.86 0.50
N LEU A 82 -15.28 2.91 0.18
CA LEU A 82 -14.98 3.78 -0.96
C LEU A 82 -13.59 4.42 -0.81
N PHE A 83 -13.24 4.87 0.40
CA PHE A 83 -11.93 5.47 0.64
C PHE A 83 -10.79 4.50 0.39
N CYS A 84 -10.91 3.25 0.84
CA CYS A 84 -9.89 2.24 0.60
C CYS A 84 -9.79 1.89 -0.90
N GLU A 85 -10.90 1.81 -1.64
CA GLU A 85 -10.89 1.62 -3.11
C GLU A 85 -10.21 2.79 -3.84
N MET A 86 -10.48 4.03 -3.40
CA MET A 86 -9.81 5.22 -3.91
C MET A 86 -8.31 5.18 -3.61
N LEU A 87 -7.92 4.79 -2.39
CA LEU A 87 -6.53 4.73 -1.92
C LEU A 87 -5.73 3.68 -2.69
N LEU A 88 -6.31 2.49 -2.88
CA LEU A 88 -5.71 1.45 -3.69
C LEU A 88 -5.76 1.76 -5.19
N GLN A 89 -6.72 2.55 -5.65
CA GLN A 89 -7.07 2.70 -7.06
C GLN A 89 -7.43 1.35 -7.71
N ARG A 90 -8.15 0.50 -6.96
CA ARG A 90 -8.57 -0.85 -7.33
C ARG A 90 -9.74 -1.27 -6.43
N PRO A 91 -10.69 -2.08 -6.91
CA PRO A 91 -11.73 -2.65 -6.06
C PRO A 91 -11.14 -3.47 -4.91
N ILE A 92 -11.86 -3.47 -3.79
CA ILE A 92 -11.51 -4.27 -2.61
C ILE A 92 -12.44 -5.45 -2.55
N ASN A 93 -11.89 -6.63 -2.82
CA ASN A 93 -12.58 -7.89 -2.57
C ASN A 93 -12.09 -8.50 -1.25
N MET A 94 -12.95 -8.55 -0.24
CA MET A 94 -12.63 -9.13 1.07
C MET A 94 -12.45 -10.65 1.04
N ARG A 95 -12.92 -11.31 -0.03
CA ARG A 95 -12.81 -12.77 -0.23
C ARG A 95 -11.56 -13.16 -1.01
N GLN A 96 -10.94 -12.23 -1.74
CA GLN A 96 -9.76 -12.51 -2.55
C GLN A 96 -8.49 -11.98 -1.86
N LEU A 97 -7.53 -12.87 -1.64
CA LEU A 97 -6.34 -12.60 -0.82
C LEU A 97 -5.21 -11.88 -1.59
N GLY A 98 -5.24 -11.91 -2.93
CA GLY A 98 -4.22 -11.29 -3.78
C GLY A 98 -4.72 -10.01 -4.47
N LEU A 99 -3.91 -8.95 -4.45
CA LEU A 99 -4.07 -7.82 -5.36
C LEU A 99 -3.07 -8.03 -6.51
N GLY A 100 -3.55 -8.44 -7.69
CA GLY A 100 -2.69 -8.58 -8.87
C GLY A 100 -1.99 -7.25 -9.21
N ASN A 101 -0.82 -7.32 -9.86
CA ASN A 101 -0.08 -6.11 -10.23
C ASN A 101 -0.77 -5.30 -11.33
N ILE A 102 -1.55 -5.99 -12.17
CA ILE A 102 -2.33 -5.44 -13.28
C ILE A 102 -3.82 -5.57 -12.93
N LEU A 103 -4.61 -4.54 -13.26
CA LEU A 103 -6.07 -4.61 -13.14
C LEU A 103 -6.63 -5.40 -14.32
N SER A 104 -7.57 -6.29 -14.05
CA SER A 104 -8.37 -6.96 -15.08
C SER A 104 -9.30 -5.98 -15.80
N HIS A 105 -9.89 -6.42 -16.90
CA HIS A 105 -10.85 -5.61 -17.65
C HIS A 105 -12.11 -5.32 -16.83
N GLU A 106 -12.54 -6.31 -16.04
CA GLU A 106 -13.70 -6.28 -15.15
C GLU A 106 -13.47 -5.25 -14.04
N GLU A 107 -12.32 -5.31 -13.37
CA GLU A 107 -11.96 -4.34 -12.32
C GLU A 107 -11.83 -2.92 -12.88
N THR A 108 -11.27 -2.78 -14.07
CA THR A 108 -11.15 -1.47 -14.74
C THR A 108 -12.53 -0.90 -15.04
N SER A 109 -13.44 -1.73 -15.55
CA SER A 109 -14.82 -1.34 -15.85
C SER A 109 -15.60 -0.98 -14.60
N TYR A 110 -15.44 -1.77 -13.52
CA TYR A 110 -16.00 -1.46 -12.20
C TYR A 110 -15.50 -0.11 -11.68
N MET A 111 -14.20 0.16 -11.71
CA MET A 111 -13.67 1.43 -11.20
C MET A 111 -14.21 2.63 -11.99
N ARG A 112 -14.40 2.48 -13.31
CA ARG A 112 -14.99 3.52 -14.15
C ARG A 112 -16.47 3.74 -13.82
N SER A 113 -17.27 2.69 -13.67
CA SER A 113 -18.68 2.80 -13.34
C SER A 113 -18.88 3.36 -11.93
N MET A 114 -18.11 2.89 -10.96
CA MET A 114 -18.11 3.40 -9.58
C MET A 114 -17.78 4.90 -9.56
N ALA A 115 -16.76 5.34 -10.29
CA ALA A 115 -16.39 6.76 -10.36
C ALA A 115 -17.50 7.64 -10.97
N ALA A 116 -18.18 7.15 -12.01
CA ALA A 116 -19.28 7.87 -12.65
C ALA A 116 -20.54 7.92 -11.76
N GLN A 117 -20.88 6.81 -11.10
CA GLN A 117 -22.12 6.68 -10.33
C GLN A 117 -22.02 7.26 -8.91
N ARG A 118 -20.83 7.23 -8.29
CA ARG A 118 -20.60 7.67 -6.91
C ARG A 118 -19.77 8.95 -6.82
N PHE A 119 -19.75 9.77 -7.88
CA PHE A 119 -18.94 10.99 -7.96
C PHE A 119 -19.16 11.92 -6.75
N ASP A 120 -20.42 12.16 -6.37
CA ASP A 120 -20.75 13.01 -5.22
C ASP A 120 -20.17 12.45 -3.92
N THR A 121 -20.26 11.13 -3.71
CA THR A 121 -19.68 10.47 -2.54
C THR A 121 -18.15 10.56 -2.54
N ILE A 122 -17.51 10.42 -3.71
CA ILE A 122 -16.07 10.62 -3.86
C ILE A 122 -15.69 12.06 -3.48
N MET A 123 -16.47 13.06 -3.90
CA MET A 123 -16.21 14.45 -3.53
C MET A 123 -16.33 14.68 -2.03
N GLU A 124 -17.33 14.06 -1.37
CA GLU A 124 -17.46 14.13 0.09
C GLU A 124 -16.28 13.49 0.81
N VAL A 125 -15.79 12.33 0.34
CA VAL A 125 -14.56 11.71 0.86
C VAL A 125 -13.37 12.65 0.71
N LEU A 126 -13.16 13.23 -0.48
CA LEU A 126 -12.03 14.13 -0.73
C LEU A 126 -12.09 15.43 0.08
N LYS A 127 -13.29 15.96 0.35
CA LYS A 127 -13.48 17.16 1.19
C LYS A 127 -13.20 16.88 2.66
N ALA A 128 -13.52 15.68 3.15
CA ALA A 128 -13.35 15.30 4.54
C ALA A 128 -11.88 15.05 4.93
N LEU A 129 -11.05 14.66 3.97
CA LEU A 129 -9.65 14.32 4.20
C LEU A 129 -8.77 15.53 4.56
N PRO A 130 -7.69 15.32 5.34
CA PRO A 130 -6.62 16.30 5.48
C PRO A 130 -6.10 16.73 4.10
N ARG A 131 -5.95 18.04 3.86
CA ARG A 131 -5.49 18.58 2.56
C ARG A 131 -4.23 17.90 2.00
N PRO A 132 -3.19 17.58 2.83
CA PRO A 132 -2.00 16.88 2.33
C PRO A 132 -2.27 15.50 1.71
N MET A 133 -3.41 14.86 2.03
CA MET A 133 -3.80 13.57 1.42
C MET A 133 -4.03 13.67 -0.08
N LEU A 134 -4.37 14.84 -0.63
CA LEU A 134 -4.52 15.02 -2.07
C LEU A 134 -3.18 14.83 -2.80
N LEU A 135 -2.07 15.29 -2.21
CA LEU A 135 -0.73 15.01 -2.74
C LEU A 135 -0.35 13.54 -2.58
N VAL A 136 -0.80 12.90 -1.50
CA VAL A 136 -0.63 11.45 -1.32
C VAL A 136 -1.33 10.68 -2.46
N PHE A 137 -2.57 11.02 -2.80
CA PHE A 137 -3.26 10.42 -3.94
C PHE A 137 -2.55 10.65 -5.26
N ARG A 138 -2.07 11.88 -5.50
CA ARG A 138 -1.28 12.19 -6.70
C ARG A 138 -0.03 11.31 -6.78
N ASN A 139 0.69 11.15 -5.68
CA ASN A 139 1.87 10.29 -5.60
C ASN A 139 1.55 8.83 -5.90
N ILE A 140 0.50 8.28 -5.28
CA ILE A 140 0.06 6.90 -5.55
C ILE A 140 -0.24 6.73 -7.04
N ASN A 141 -0.95 7.69 -7.64
CA ASN A 141 -1.28 7.65 -9.06
C ASN A 141 -0.03 7.65 -9.95
N THR A 142 0.96 8.50 -9.65
CA THR A 142 2.23 8.56 -10.38
C THR A 142 3.03 7.25 -10.24
N VAL A 143 3.11 6.68 -9.03
CA VAL A 143 3.77 5.39 -8.80
C VAL A 143 3.06 4.29 -9.58
N ARG A 144 1.72 4.27 -9.57
CA ARG A 144 0.92 3.33 -10.35
C ARG A 144 1.18 3.48 -11.84
N SER A 145 1.15 4.70 -12.38
CA SER A 145 1.35 4.93 -13.82
C SER A 145 2.74 4.50 -14.28
N ILE A 146 3.78 4.78 -13.49
CA ILE A 146 5.15 4.32 -13.76
C ILE A 146 5.23 2.80 -13.72
N ASN A 147 4.68 2.15 -12.68
CA ASN A 147 4.70 0.69 -12.57
C ASN A 147 4.02 0.05 -13.78
N VAL A 148 2.85 0.56 -14.19
CA VAL A 148 2.13 0.08 -15.38
C VAL A 148 2.94 0.31 -16.66
N ALA A 149 3.53 1.49 -16.85
CA ALA A 149 4.35 1.80 -18.03
C ALA A 149 5.57 0.87 -18.17
N LEU A 150 6.08 0.34 -17.05
CA LEU A 150 7.17 -0.62 -17.00
C LEU A 150 6.71 -2.09 -17.10
N GLY A 151 5.42 -2.35 -17.36
CA GLY A 151 4.86 -3.70 -17.45
C GLY A 151 4.46 -4.33 -16.11
N ALA A 152 4.22 -3.50 -15.09
CA ALA A 152 3.83 -3.89 -13.72
C ALA A 152 4.75 -4.92 -13.04
N PRO A 153 6.08 -4.70 -13.02
CA PRO A 153 7.04 -5.66 -12.49
C PRO A 153 7.01 -5.82 -10.96
N VAL A 154 6.37 -4.88 -10.25
CA VAL A 154 6.39 -4.82 -8.78
C VAL A 154 4.98 -4.92 -8.20
N ASP A 155 4.83 -5.71 -7.12
CA ASP A 155 3.68 -5.65 -6.21
C ASP A 155 3.72 -4.35 -5.41
N ARG A 156 3.05 -3.33 -5.97
CA ARG A 156 2.98 -2.00 -5.36
C ARG A 156 2.25 -2.01 -4.03
N TYR A 157 1.25 -2.88 -3.85
CA TYR A 157 0.39 -2.86 -2.67
C TYR A 157 1.12 -3.42 -1.45
N GLY A 158 1.73 -4.59 -1.62
CA GLY A 158 2.57 -5.20 -0.59
C GLY A 158 3.78 -4.32 -0.27
N LEU A 159 4.40 -3.69 -1.27
CA LEU A 159 5.52 -2.77 -1.06
C LEU A 159 5.11 -1.50 -0.29
N MET A 160 3.96 -0.90 -0.63
CA MET A 160 3.40 0.26 0.07
C MET A 160 3.06 -0.08 1.52
N ALA A 161 2.41 -1.23 1.77
CA ALA A 161 2.09 -1.65 3.13
C ALA A 161 3.36 -1.96 3.96
N LYS A 162 4.36 -2.64 3.38
CA LYS A 162 5.67 -2.84 4.05
C LYS A 162 6.35 -1.52 4.39
N SER A 163 6.27 -0.55 3.48
CA SER A 163 6.83 0.79 3.70
C SER A 163 6.07 1.54 4.80
N ALA A 164 4.75 1.36 4.86
CA ALA A 164 3.89 1.93 5.88
C ALA A 164 4.20 1.40 7.28
N VAL A 165 4.28 0.08 7.43
CA VAL A 165 4.65 -0.60 8.69
C VAL A 165 6.03 -0.14 9.18
N ARG A 166 7.03 -0.14 8.29
CA ARG A 166 8.38 0.36 8.61
C ARG A 166 8.41 1.84 8.98
N GLY A 167 7.63 2.66 8.29
CA GLY A 167 7.52 4.10 8.55
C GLY A 167 6.89 4.38 9.91
N TRP A 168 5.85 3.64 10.28
CA TRP A 168 5.20 3.72 11.58
C TRP A 168 6.13 3.31 12.72
N GLY A 169 6.85 2.19 12.59
CA GLY A 169 7.83 1.73 13.59
C GLY A 169 8.92 2.79 13.87
N LYS A 170 9.45 3.42 12.82
CA LYS A 170 10.43 4.52 12.95
C LYS A 170 9.86 5.76 13.62
N ALA A 171 8.65 6.20 13.22
CA ALA A 171 8.01 7.37 13.81
C ALA A 171 7.77 7.20 15.32
N ARG A 172 7.36 6.00 15.74
CA ARG A 172 7.17 5.64 17.15
C ARG A 172 8.49 5.57 17.93
N ALA A 173 9.57 5.13 17.28
CA ALA A 173 10.90 5.11 17.89
C ALA A 173 11.46 6.54 18.10
N ASP A 174 11.32 7.44 17.13
CA ASP A 174 11.83 8.82 17.25
C ASP A 174 11.11 9.65 18.32
N GLU A 175 9.82 9.43 18.53
CA GLU A 175 9.03 10.08 19.60
C GLU A 175 9.48 9.68 21.01
N SER A 176 10.18 8.55 21.14
CA SER A 176 10.59 7.97 22.42
C SER A 176 11.98 8.36 22.91
N ARG A 177 12.69 9.27 22.20
CA ARG A 177 14.01 9.79 22.65
C ARG A 177 13.97 10.50 24.00
N PHE A 178 12.80 10.76 24.56
CA PHE A 178 12.62 11.41 25.85
C PHE A 178 12.59 10.45 27.07
N LEU A 179 12.54 9.12 26.90
CA LEU A 179 12.51 8.15 28.04
C LEU A 179 13.28 6.83 27.77
N PRO A 180 14.56 6.71 28.18
CA PRO A 180 15.46 5.62 27.77
C PRO A 180 15.17 4.23 28.39
N ARG A 181 14.47 4.12 29.52
CA ARG A 181 14.20 2.82 30.19
C ARG A 181 13.02 2.02 29.59
N VAL A 182 12.12 2.65 28.83
CA VAL A 182 10.95 1.99 28.21
C VAL A 182 11.22 1.57 26.76
N THR A 183 12.42 1.87 26.26
CA THR A 183 12.82 1.72 24.84
C THR A 183 12.97 0.25 24.44
N LEU A 184 13.52 -0.61 25.30
CA LEU A 184 13.80 -2.01 24.96
C LEU A 184 12.51 -2.84 24.81
N TYR A 185 11.59 -2.74 25.77
CA TYR A 185 10.29 -3.44 25.72
C TYR A 185 9.45 -2.97 24.54
N ARG A 186 9.44 -1.66 24.26
CA ARG A 186 8.70 -1.09 23.13
C ARG A 186 9.34 -1.43 21.78
N TRP A 187 10.67 -1.52 21.72
CA TRP A 187 11.39 -1.98 20.53
C TRP A 187 11.10 -3.44 20.25
N ILE A 188 11.16 -4.32 21.26
CA ILE A 188 10.75 -5.72 21.16
C ILE A 188 9.30 -5.82 20.68
N TRP A 189 8.39 -5.02 21.23
CA TRP A 189 6.99 -5.02 20.83
C TRP A 189 6.77 -4.51 19.39
N SER A 190 7.50 -3.48 18.95
CA SER A 190 7.44 -3.00 17.56
C SER A 190 8.03 -4.02 16.59
N PHE A 191 9.15 -4.65 16.95
CA PHE A 191 9.73 -5.74 16.19
C PHE A 191 8.77 -6.94 16.13
N TRP A 192 8.07 -7.23 17.22
CA TRP A 192 7.04 -8.27 17.26
C TRP A 192 5.85 -7.95 16.35
N GLU A 193 5.40 -6.70 16.29
CA GLU A 193 4.37 -6.27 15.33
C GLU A 193 4.86 -6.36 13.88
N ASP A 194 6.12 -6.01 13.60
CA ASP A 194 6.73 -6.16 12.27
C ASP A 194 6.84 -7.64 11.88
N VAL A 195 7.31 -8.50 12.79
CA VAL A 195 7.38 -9.96 12.59
C VAL A 195 5.99 -10.55 12.44
N LYS A 196 5.01 -10.13 13.24
CA LYS A 196 3.62 -10.57 13.13
C LYS A 196 3.04 -10.16 11.77
N PHE A 197 3.32 -8.95 11.29
CA PHE A 197 2.92 -8.50 9.96
C PHE A 197 3.59 -9.32 8.86
N GLU A 198 4.90 -9.57 8.94
CA GLU A 198 5.62 -10.38 7.97
C GLU A 198 5.17 -11.85 7.99
N CYS A 199 4.93 -12.43 9.16
CA CYS A 199 4.40 -13.77 9.33
C CYS A 199 2.97 -13.88 8.83
N ALA A 200 2.09 -12.92 9.15
CA ALA A 200 0.72 -12.88 8.62
C ALA A 200 0.76 -12.83 7.09
N LEU A 201 1.50 -11.88 6.51
CA LEU A 201 1.65 -11.76 5.06
C LEU A 201 2.21 -13.04 4.43
N ARG A 202 3.25 -13.65 5.02
CA ARG A 202 3.83 -14.90 4.53
C ARG A 202 2.90 -16.11 4.67
N SER A 203 2.16 -16.21 5.78
CA SER A 203 1.20 -17.29 6.00
C SER A 203 0.05 -17.23 5.01
N GLU A 204 -0.44 -16.02 4.68
CA GLU A 204 -1.47 -15.80 3.67
C GLU A 204 -0.94 -16.13 2.26
N MET A 205 0.27 -15.67 1.92
CA MET A 205 0.92 -16.03 0.65
C MET A 205 1.19 -17.54 0.53
N MET A 206 1.56 -18.19 1.63
CA MET A 206 1.80 -19.63 1.70
C MET A 206 0.49 -20.42 1.56
N MET A 207 -0.58 -20.00 2.25
CA MET A 207 -1.91 -20.59 2.11
C MET A 207 -2.39 -20.50 0.67
N MET A 208 -2.24 -19.34 0.03
CA MET A 208 -2.55 -19.16 -1.39
C MET A 208 -1.73 -20.07 -2.31
N SER A 209 -0.44 -20.27 -2.01
CA SER A 209 0.42 -21.19 -2.77
C SER A 209 -0.04 -22.64 -2.60
N VAL A 210 -0.40 -23.03 -1.37
CA VAL A 210 -0.90 -24.36 -1.05
C VAL A 210 -2.26 -24.61 -1.71
N THR A 211 -3.21 -23.67 -1.63
CA THR A 211 -4.51 -23.80 -2.32
C THR A 211 -4.34 -23.90 -3.83
N ARG A 212 -3.43 -23.12 -4.44
CA ARG A 212 -3.13 -23.24 -5.87
C ARG A 212 -2.55 -24.61 -6.21
N CYS A 213 -1.60 -25.10 -5.42
CA CYS A 213 -0.98 -26.42 -5.62
C CYS A 213 -2.02 -27.55 -5.47
N ILE A 214 -2.91 -27.47 -4.47
CA ILE A 214 -3.99 -28.43 -4.27
C ILE A 214 -4.99 -28.39 -5.44
N LEU A 215 -5.39 -27.20 -5.89
CA LEU A 215 -6.31 -27.07 -7.03
C LEU A 215 -5.68 -27.59 -8.33
N GLN A 216 -4.37 -27.35 -8.55
CA GLN A 216 -3.62 -27.92 -9.68
C GLN A 216 -3.54 -29.44 -9.61
N LEU A 217 -3.28 -30.01 -8.42
CA LEU A 217 -3.29 -31.46 -8.20
C LEU A 217 -4.67 -32.08 -8.42
N LEU A 218 -5.74 -31.46 -7.90
CA LEU A 218 -7.12 -31.91 -8.09
C LEU A 218 -7.57 -31.83 -9.55
N SER A 219 -7.12 -30.79 -10.27
CA SER A 219 -7.33 -30.65 -11.71
C SER A 219 -6.57 -31.71 -12.51
N TYR A 220 -5.30 -31.96 -12.17
CA TYR A 220 -4.49 -33.01 -12.79
C TYR A 220 -5.11 -34.40 -12.59
N CYS A 221 -5.68 -34.66 -11.41
CA CYS A 221 -6.38 -35.91 -11.10
C CYS A 221 -7.79 -36.00 -11.73
N GLY A 222 -8.26 -34.97 -12.44
CA GLY A 222 -9.57 -34.97 -13.13
C GLY A 222 -10.79 -34.93 -12.22
N ILE A 223 -10.62 -34.58 -10.93
CA ILE A 223 -11.70 -34.62 -9.92
C ILE A 223 -12.58 -33.36 -10.00
N VAL A 224 -12.05 -32.25 -10.52
CA VAL A 224 -12.73 -30.95 -10.58
C VAL A 224 -12.66 -30.38 -11.99
N ALA A 225 -13.81 -30.07 -12.59
CA ALA A 225 -13.89 -29.22 -13.77
C ALA A 225 -13.69 -27.77 -13.33
N LEU A 226 -12.55 -27.17 -13.69
CA LEU A 226 -12.27 -25.79 -13.32
C LEU A 226 -13.18 -24.84 -14.10
N ASP A 227 -13.96 -24.05 -13.37
CA ASP A 227 -14.71 -22.92 -13.92
C ASP A 227 -13.77 -21.78 -14.37
N GLN A 228 -14.24 -20.93 -15.28
CA GLN A 228 -13.44 -19.90 -15.94
C GLN A 228 -12.87 -18.88 -14.93
N ASP A 229 -13.60 -18.61 -13.85
CA ASP A 229 -13.18 -17.77 -12.71
C ASP A 229 -12.03 -18.39 -11.90
N VAL A 230 -11.99 -19.71 -11.79
CA VAL A 230 -10.96 -20.44 -11.03
C VAL A 230 -9.65 -20.51 -11.82
N TYR A 231 -9.73 -20.59 -13.15
CA TYR A 231 -8.55 -20.54 -14.03
C TYR A 231 -7.82 -19.19 -13.94
N GLN A 232 -8.55 -18.10 -13.79
CA GLN A 232 -7.98 -16.76 -13.62
C GLN A 232 -7.26 -16.62 -12.27
N TYR A 233 -7.61 -17.43 -11.28
CA TYR A 233 -6.96 -17.52 -9.98
C TYR A 233 -5.65 -18.33 -9.98
N LEU A 234 -5.41 -19.15 -11.02
CA LEU A 234 -4.23 -19.99 -11.18
C LEU A 234 -3.10 -19.34 -11.99
N LYS A 235 -3.38 -18.27 -12.75
CA LYS A 235 -2.38 -17.43 -13.45
C LYS A 235 -1.71 -16.44 -12.50
#